data_AF-A0A259FMA1-F1
#
_entry.id   AF-A0A259FMA1-F1
#
_cell.length_a   1.000
_cell.length_b   1.000
_cell.length_c   1.000
_cell.angle_alpha   90.00
_cell.angle_beta   90.00
_cell.angle_gamma   90.00
#
_symmetry.space_group_name_H-M   'P 1'
#
loop_
_entity.id
_entity.type
_entity.pdbx_description
1 polymer ?
#
loop_
_entity_poly.entity_id
_entity_poly.type
_entity_poly.pdbx_seq_one_letter_code
_entity_poly.pdbx_strand_id
1 'polypeptide(L)'
;MLRATVSTAQATLKATILINGGAAAALLAFIGGIWPATPALMTCLAKALILFVGGVASSAIGTALAYLSQAGFSNEFGAKSKQIGAVTRALAILVVLGAFGFFIAGAVVAYGAVAI
;
A
#
# COMPACT_ATOMS: atom_id res chain seq x y z
N MET A 1 -22.33 6.72 -12.09
CA MET A 1 -20.88 6.67 -12.36
C MET A 1 -20.04 6.75 -11.09
N LEU A 2 -20.21 7.77 -10.22
CA LEU A 2 -19.44 7.93 -8.97
C LEU A 2 -19.40 6.67 -8.07
N ARG A 3 -20.55 5.99 -7.87
CA ARG A 3 -20.63 4.76 -7.06
C ARG A 3 -19.79 3.61 -7.62
N ALA A 4 -19.75 3.45 -8.94
CA ALA A 4 -18.95 2.41 -9.60
C ALA A 4 -17.44 2.71 -9.46
N THR A 5 -17.04 3.98 -9.61
CA THR A 5 -15.66 4.42 -9.41
C THR A 5 -15.20 4.21 -7.96
N VAL A 6 -16.05 4.54 -6.98
CA VAL A 6 -15.78 4.33 -5.55
C VAL A 6 -15.64 2.84 -5.22
N SER A 7 -16.54 2.00 -5.72
CA SER A 7 -16.48 0.55 -5.51
C SER A 7 -15.20 -0.04 -6.09
N THR A 8 -14.83 0.39 -7.31
CA THR A 8 -13.57 -0.03 -7.95
C THR A 8 -12.36 0.42 -7.13
N ALA A 9 -12.34 1.67 -6.66
CA ALA A 9 -11.24 2.18 -5.84
C ALA A 9 -11.08 1.37 -4.53
N GLN A 10 -12.18 1.03 -3.84
CA GLN A 10 -12.14 0.20 -2.65
C GLN A 10 -11.65 -1.22 -2.95
N ALA A 11 -12.03 -1.80 -4.09
CA ALA A 11 -11.54 -3.11 -4.51
C ALA A 11 -10.03 -3.08 -4.77
N THR A 12 -9.54 -2.05 -5.48
CA THR A 12 -8.10 -1.84 -5.72
C THR A 12 -7.33 -1.71 -4.41
N LEU A 13 -7.79 -0.86 -3.48
CA LEU A 13 -7.15 -0.68 -2.18
C LEU A 13 -7.05 -1.98 -1.37
N LYS A 14 -8.14 -2.75 -1.32
CA LYS A 14 -8.15 -4.07 -0.66
C LYS A 14 -7.15 -5.03 -1.31
N ALA A 15 -7.11 -5.07 -2.65
CA ALA A 15 -6.16 -5.89 -3.38
C ALA A 15 -4.72 -5.47 -3.09
N THR A 16 -4.40 -4.17 -3.09
CA THR A 16 -3.05 -3.67 -2.82
C THR A 16 -2.60 -3.94 -1.38
N ILE A 17 -3.52 -3.85 -0.40
CA ILE A 17 -3.26 -4.29 0.99
C ILE A 17 -2.94 -5.78 1.02
N LEU A 18 -3.75 -6.61 0.36
CA LEU A 18 -3.57 -8.06 0.36
C LEU A 18 -2.26 -8.48 -0.31
N ILE A 19 -1.90 -7.87 -1.44
CA ILE A 19 -0.67 -8.18 -2.18
C ILE A 19 0.56 -7.79 -1.35
N ASN A 20 0.62 -6.56 -0.84
CA ASN A 20 1.76 -6.13 -0.02
C ASN A 20 1.82 -6.87 1.32
N GLY A 21 0.68 -7.05 1.98
CA GLY A 21 0.60 -7.76 3.26
C GLY A 21 0.95 -9.24 3.11
N GLY A 22 0.49 -9.88 2.03
CA GLY A 22 0.84 -11.26 1.70
C GLY A 22 2.33 -11.43 1.43
N ALA A 23 2.94 -10.51 0.68
CA ALA A 23 4.38 -10.50 0.44
C ALA A 23 5.18 -10.29 1.74
N ALA A 24 4.75 -9.36 2.60
CA ALA A 24 5.37 -9.13 3.90
C ALA A 24 5.28 -10.37 4.81
N ALA A 25 4.10 -11.01 4.89
CA ALA A 25 3.89 -12.22 5.69
C ALA A 25 4.72 -13.41 5.17
N ALA A 26 4.77 -13.61 3.86
CA ALA A 26 5.58 -14.64 3.23
C ALA A 26 7.07 -14.43 3.52
N LEU A 27 7.55 -13.18 3.44
CA LEU A 27 8.95 -12.86 3.71
C LEU A 27 9.30 -13.04 5.19
N LEU A 28 8.42 -12.65 6.10
CA LEU A 28 8.61 -12.85 7.54
C LEU A 28 8.68 -14.34 7.90
N ALA A 29 7.81 -15.16 7.30
CA ALA A 29 7.85 -16.61 7.45
C ALA A 29 9.16 -17.21 6.91
N PHE A 30 9.60 -16.74 5.74
CA PHE A 30 10.87 -17.17 5.14
C PHE A 30 12.07 -16.81 6.02
N ILE A 31 12.16 -15.57 6.51
CA ILE A 31 13.22 -15.11 7.43
C ILE A 31 13.29 -16.00 8.68
N GLY A 32 12.14 -16.33 9.28
CA GLY A 32 12.09 -17.20 10.45
C GLY A 32 12.57 -18.63 10.19
N GLY A 33 12.47 -19.12 8.95
CA GLY A 33 12.89 -20.46 8.57
C GLY A 33 14.38 -20.61 8.22
N ILE A 34 15.06 -19.52 7.86
CA ILE A 34 16.47 -19.56 7.41
C ILE A 34 17.48 -19.15 8.49
N TRP A 35 17.05 -19.06 9.75
CA TRP A 35 17.94 -18.71 10.85
C TRP A 35 18.80 -19.93 11.28
N PRO A 36 20.14 -19.81 11.40
CA PRO A 36 20.95 -18.61 11.22
C PRO A 36 21.37 -18.39 9.76
N ALA A 37 21.11 -17.20 9.25
CA ALA A 37 21.56 -16.72 7.95
C ALA A 37 22.60 -15.60 8.11
N THR A 38 23.31 -15.27 7.02
CA THR A 38 24.31 -14.20 7.07
C THR A 38 23.66 -12.85 7.42
N PRO A 39 24.35 -11.97 8.19
CA PRO A 39 23.83 -10.64 8.50
C PRO A 39 23.50 -9.80 7.26
N ALA A 40 24.22 -10.01 6.16
CA ALA A 40 23.99 -9.35 4.87
C ALA A 40 22.64 -9.75 4.27
N LEU A 41 22.34 -11.04 4.20
CA LEU A 41 21.06 -11.56 3.71
C LEU A 41 19.89 -11.04 4.57
N MET A 42 20.02 -11.12 5.89
CA MET A 42 19.03 -10.62 6.84
C MET A 42 18.75 -9.12 6.66
N THR A 43 19.79 -8.32 6.41
CA THR A 43 19.64 -6.88 6.17
C THR A 43 18.87 -6.60 4.87
N CYS A 44 19.16 -7.33 3.79
CA CYS A 44 18.44 -7.15 2.52
C CYS A 44 16.97 -7.59 2.62
N LEU A 45 16.70 -8.73 3.26
CA LEU A 45 15.32 -9.20 3.46
C LEU A 45 14.53 -8.27 4.40
N ALA A 46 15.16 -7.72 5.44
CA ALA A 46 14.53 -6.71 6.30
C ALA A 46 14.17 -5.42 5.53
N LYS A 47 15.02 -4.98 4.59
CA LYS A 47 14.71 -3.84 3.71
C LYS A 47 13.51 -4.12 2.81
N ALA A 48 13.44 -5.31 2.19
CA ALA A 48 12.29 -5.71 1.40
C ALA A 48 11.01 -5.77 2.23
N LEU A 49 11.09 -6.28 3.48
CA LEU A 49 9.96 -6.33 4.41
C LEU A 49 9.42 -4.92 4.73
N ILE A 50 10.31 -3.96 5.03
CA ILE A 50 9.91 -2.57 5.28
C ILE A 50 9.21 -1.97 4.06
N LEU A 51 9.68 -2.27 2.85
CA LEU A 51 9.04 -1.78 1.63
C LEU A 51 7.62 -2.35 1.48
N PHE A 52 7.42 -3.65 1.66
CA PHE A 52 6.09 -4.25 1.62
C PHE A 52 5.16 -3.70 2.71
N VAL A 53 5.63 -3.55 3.95
CA VAL A 53 4.86 -2.93 5.03
C VAL A 53 4.53 -1.47 4.71
N GLY A 54 5.45 -0.73 4.10
CA GLY A 54 5.22 0.63 3.58
C GLY A 54 4.13 0.68 2.51
N GLY A 55 4.06 -0.32 1.64
CA GLY A 55 2.97 -0.51 0.68
C GLY A 55 1.61 -0.76 1.35
N VAL A 56 1.57 -1.58 2.41
CA VAL A 56 0.36 -1.78 3.22
C VAL A 56 -0.07 -0.47 3.90
N ALA A 57 0.85 0.22 4.55
CA ALA A 57 0.57 1.48 5.25
C ALA A 57 0.06 2.56 4.29
N SER A 58 0.69 2.68 3.12
CA SER A 58 0.23 3.57 2.05
C SER A 58 -1.19 3.21 1.62
N SER A 59 -1.48 1.93 1.36
CA SER A 59 -2.83 1.50 0.98
C SER A 59 -3.89 1.75 2.06
N ALA A 60 -3.53 1.63 3.35
CA ALA A 60 -4.41 1.98 4.45
C ALA A 60 -4.73 3.49 4.47
N ILE A 61 -3.71 4.35 4.29
CA ILE A 61 -3.89 5.80 4.14
C ILE A 61 -4.76 6.12 2.92
N GLY A 62 -4.53 5.46 1.79
CA GLY A 62 -5.35 5.59 0.59
C GLY A 62 -6.82 5.24 0.85
N THR A 63 -7.10 4.26 1.71
CA THR A 63 -8.47 3.89 2.13
C THR A 63 -9.12 4.98 2.96
N ALA A 64 -8.40 5.56 3.92
CA ALA A 64 -8.88 6.69 4.72
C ALA A 64 -9.17 7.92 3.83
N LEU A 65 -8.27 8.24 2.90
CA LEU A 65 -8.46 9.34 1.95
C LEU A 65 -9.63 9.09 1.00
N ALA A 66 -9.84 7.86 0.54
CA ALA A 66 -11.00 7.48 -0.27
C ALA A 66 -12.32 7.61 0.51
N TYR A 67 -12.31 7.34 1.82
CA TYR A 67 -13.46 7.57 2.70
C TYR A 67 -13.76 9.07 2.85
N LEU A 68 -12.74 9.88 3.13
CA LEU A 68 -12.89 11.35 3.19
C LEU A 68 -13.35 11.95 1.86
N SER A 69 -12.89 11.38 0.74
CA SER A 69 -13.33 11.81 -0.59
C SER A 69 -14.82 11.56 -0.80
N GLN A 70 -15.31 10.40 -0.36
CA GLN A 70 -16.75 10.08 -0.42
C GLN A 70 -17.57 11.03 0.44
N ALA A 71 -17.18 11.27 1.70
CA ALA A 71 -17.84 12.24 2.56
C ALA A 71 -17.87 13.64 1.92
N GLY A 72 -16.77 14.04 1.27
CA GLY A 72 -16.66 15.27 0.50
C GLY A 72 -17.68 15.37 -0.63
N PHE A 73 -17.78 14.34 -1.47
CA PHE A 73 -18.75 14.32 -2.57
C PHE A 73 -20.21 14.11 -2.11
N SER A 74 -20.43 13.65 -0.88
CA SER A 74 -21.74 13.55 -0.21
C SER A 74 -22.19 14.85 0.47
N ASN A 75 -21.43 15.95 0.34
CA ASN A 75 -21.71 17.24 0.97
C ASN A 75 -21.62 17.28 2.52
N GLU A 76 -20.93 16.34 3.14
CA GLU A 76 -20.81 16.25 4.62
C GLU A 76 -19.94 17.38 5.23
N PHE A 77 -19.17 18.12 4.43
CA PHE A 77 -18.34 19.25 4.89
C PHE A 77 -18.88 20.63 4.47
N GLY A 78 -20.18 20.73 4.14
CA GLY A 78 -20.82 22.00 3.80
C GLY A 78 -20.23 22.68 2.55
N ALA A 79 -19.98 23.99 2.62
CA ALA A 79 -19.55 24.79 1.45
C ALA A 79 -18.23 24.32 0.81
N LYS A 80 -17.34 23.67 1.58
CA LYS A 80 -16.03 23.19 1.10
C LYS A 80 -16.03 21.72 0.64
N SER A 81 -17.19 21.05 0.67
CA SER A 81 -17.25 19.60 0.52
C SER A 81 -16.72 19.09 -0.83
N LYS A 82 -17.04 19.78 -1.93
CA LYS A 82 -16.51 19.43 -3.26
C LYS A 82 -14.99 19.58 -3.36
N GLN A 83 -14.43 20.63 -2.74
CA GLN A 83 -12.99 20.88 -2.73
C GLN A 83 -12.26 19.80 -1.90
N ILE A 84 -12.76 19.50 -0.70
CA ILE A 84 -12.23 18.42 0.14
C ILE A 84 -12.31 17.08 -0.60
N GLY A 85 -13.44 16.78 -1.24
CA GLY A 85 -13.64 15.57 -2.04
C GLY A 85 -12.61 15.42 -3.17
N ALA A 86 -12.33 16.52 -3.89
CA ALA A 86 -11.36 16.52 -4.98
C ALA A 86 -9.91 16.37 -4.50
N VAL A 87 -9.51 17.09 -3.44
CA VAL A 87 -8.16 17.04 -2.88
C VAL A 87 -7.86 15.66 -2.30
N THR A 88 -8.75 15.13 -1.48
CA THR A 88 -8.57 13.79 -0.87
C THR A 88 -8.57 12.68 -1.91
N ARG A 89 -9.35 12.80 -3.00
CA ARG A 89 -9.28 11.89 -4.14
C ARG A 89 -7.89 11.91 -4.81
N ALA A 90 -7.35 13.11 -5.07
CA ALA A 90 -6.04 13.24 -5.70
C ALA A 90 -4.95 12.63 -4.82
N LEU A 91 -4.98 12.91 -3.51
CA LEU A 91 -4.06 12.30 -2.54
C LEU A 91 -4.21 10.78 -2.49
N ALA A 92 -5.43 10.25 -2.50
CA ALA A 92 -5.67 8.80 -2.49
C ALA A 92 -5.02 8.12 -3.71
N ILE A 93 -5.14 8.73 -4.90
CA ILE A 93 -4.52 8.22 -6.14
C ILE A 93 -2.99 8.19 -5.99
N LEU A 94 -2.38 9.29 -5.53
CA LEU A 94 -0.93 9.38 -5.36
C LEU A 94 -0.40 8.32 -4.39
N VAL A 95 -1.10 8.14 -3.27
CA VAL A 95 -0.70 7.17 -2.24
C VAL A 95 -0.86 5.72 -2.74
N VAL A 96 -1.90 5.41 -3.52
CA VAL A 96 -2.07 4.07 -4.14
C VAL A 96 -0.98 3.79 -5.16
N LEU A 97 -0.62 4.76 -6.00
CA LEU A 97 0.51 4.62 -6.92
C LEU A 97 1.83 4.41 -6.15
N GLY A 98 2.02 5.15 -5.05
CA GLY A 98 3.14 4.94 -4.12
C GLY A 98 3.18 3.52 -3.54
N ALA A 99 2.02 2.96 -3.19
CA ALA A 99 1.91 1.59 -2.68
C ALA A 99 2.36 0.54 -3.70
N PHE A 100 2.08 0.74 -5.00
CA PHE A 100 2.62 -0.11 -6.06
C PHE A 100 4.13 0.08 -6.23
N GLY A 101 4.63 1.31 -6.11
CA GLY A 101 6.07 1.60 -6.09
C GLY A 101 6.79 0.85 -4.96
N PHE A 102 6.23 0.87 -3.75
CA PHE A 102 6.73 0.10 -2.61
C PHE A 102 6.77 -1.40 -2.88
N PHE A 103 5.70 -1.96 -3.46
CA PHE A 103 5.66 -3.37 -3.83
C PHE A 103 6.78 -3.74 -4.81
N ILE A 104 6.92 -2.99 -5.90
CA ILE A 104 7.93 -3.26 -6.94
C ILE A 104 9.34 -3.15 -6.35
N ALA A 105 9.62 -2.09 -5.58
CA ALA A 105 10.91 -1.92 -4.93
C ALA A 105 11.21 -3.07 -3.95
N GLY A 106 10.22 -3.46 -3.13
CA GLY A 106 10.35 -4.58 -2.19
C GLY A 106 10.64 -5.90 -2.91
N ALA A 107 9.96 -6.15 -4.03
CA ALA A 107 10.17 -7.35 -4.85
C ALA A 107 11.57 -7.39 -5.47
N VAL A 108 12.07 -6.26 -5.99
CA VAL A 108 13.43 -6.15 -6.55
C VAL A 108 14.49 -6.40 -5.47
N VAL A 109 14.33 -5.81 -4.29
CA VAL A 109 15.27 -6.02 -3.16
C VAL A 109 15.23 -7.47 -2.68
N ALA A 110 14.06 -8.07 -2.57
CA ALA A 110 13.92 -9.48 -2.16
C ALA A 110 14.56 -10.42 -3.19
N TYR A 111 14.32 -10.19 -4.49
CA TYR A 111 14.94 -10.98 -5.56
C TYR A 111 16.46 -10.87 -5.52
N GLY A 112 17.00 -9.64 -5.43
CA GLY A 112 18.44 -9.40 -5.35
C GLY A 112 19.09 -10.01 -4.10
N ALA A 113 18.33 -10.21 -3.01
CA ALA A 113 18.86 -10.84 -1.81
C ALA A 113 19.04 -12.37 -1.96
N VAL A 114 18.21 -13.02 -2.77
CA VAL A 114 18.18 -14.49 -2.93
C VAL A 114 18.93 -14.96 -4.18
N ALA A 115 19.09 -14.08 -5.17
CA ALA A 115 19.79 -14.39 -6.43
C ALA A 115 21.33 -14.29 -6.33
N ILE A 116 21.88 -13.91 -5.17
CA ILE A 116 23.33 -13.82 -4.87
C ILE A 116 23.69 -14.97 -3.93
#